data_AF-A0AAD8EIJ8-F1
#
_entry.id   AF-A0AAD8EIJ8-F1
#
_cell.length_a   1.000
_cell.length_b   1.000
_cell.length_c   1.000
_cell.angle_alpha   90.00
_cell.angle_beta   90.00
_cell.angle_gamma   90.00
#
_symmetry.space_group_name_H-M   'P 1'
#
loop_
_entity.id
_entity.type
_entity.pdbx_description
1 polymer ?
#
loop_
_entity_poly.entity_id
_entity_poly.type
_entity_poly.pdbx_seq_one_letter_code
_entity_poly.pdbx_strand_id
1 'polypeptide(L)'
;MYIQDLRKDFYNVLIGKRILLLVNYDIDALCTCKILQCLFRIDSIVYTLIPVQGITDLQNAYEENSGEVKYVILVNCGGTIDIVEALQPEEDVVFFVVDSHKPTDVCNIYNNGQIKLLASSDDDEGVPDFEEIFKEESDEEDEEGSDAGSGNEDDPEESHQAKRRRLGEEAILKRRERRLWEEKRDRLMFDYTQFSYYGRSSAVLIFELAWKLSKDNVDMLWYAIVGMTEQILLCKVENRQYVLETGNLQGHVARLGYQGEDDEHEGSTQRKTALRITFDKEYYLIIFFYI
;
A
#
# COMPACT_ATOMS: atom_id res chain seq x y z
N MET A 1 -6.14 -4.87 3.12
CA MET A 1 -7.35 -4.01 3.17
C MET A 1 -6.99 -2.52 3.27
N TYR A 2 -7.73 -1.63 2.61
CA TYR A 2 -7.57 -0.17 2.74
C TYR A 2 -8.04 0.38 4.09
N ILE A 3 -7.29 1.33 4.64
CA ILE A 3 -7.64 2.04 5.88
C ILE A 3 -8.62 3.18 5.58
N GLN A 4 -9.70 3.28 6.37
CA GLN A 4 -10.66 4.39 6.27
C GLN A 4 -10.25 5.61 7.11
N ASP A 5 -9.80 5.40 8.35
CA ASP A 5 -9.40 6.49 9.26
C ASP A 5 -7.91 6.37 9.62
N LEU A 6 -7.05 7.09 8.87
CA LEU A 6 -5.59 7.11 9.11
C LEU A 6 -5.21 7.55 10.53
N ARG A 7 -6.04 8.33 11.22
CA ARG A 7 -5.75 8.73 12.60
C ARG A 7 -5.99 7.56 13.55
N LYS A 8 -7.15 6.90 13.44
CA LYS A 8 -7.53 5.84 14.38
C LYS A 8 -6.87 4.51 14.06
N ASP A 9 -6.90 4.10 12.81
CA ASP A 9 -6.58 2.74 12.38
C ASP A 9 -5.09 2.58 12.02
N PHE A 10 -4.39 3.70 11.82
CA PHE A 10 -2.94 3.74 11.62
C PHE A 10 -2.23 4.44 12.78
N TYR A 11 -2.31 5.78 12.85
CA TYR A 11 -1.36 6.53 13.69
C TYR A 11 -1.52 6.25 15.19
N ASN A 12 -2.74 6.21 15.71
CA ASN A 12 -2.99 5.95 17.13
C ASN A 12 -2.59 4.52 17.55
N VAL A 13 -2.63 3.55 16.63
CA VAL A 13 -2.23 2.15 16.89
C VAL A 13 -0.73 2.06 17.19
N LEU A 14 0.07 2.95 16.58
CA LEU A 14 1.52 2.98 16.68
C LEU A 14 2.03 3.57 18.01
N ILE A 15 1.20 4.31 18.75
CA ILE A 15 1.62 5.00 19.98
C ILE A 15 2.02 3.96 21.04
N GLY A 16 3.22 4.11 21.59
CA GLY A 16 3.77 3.20 22.60
C GLY A 16 4.23 1.85 22.06
N LYS A 17 4.30 1.68 20.73
CA LYS A 17 4.81 0.47 20.06
C LYS A 17 6.21 0.72 19.51
N ARG A 18 6.95 -0.38 19.29
CA ARG A 18 8.20 -0.37 18.53
C ARG A 18 7.88 -0.65 17.06
N ILE A 19 8.43 0.17 16.17
CA ILE A 19 8.13 0.14 14.74
C ILE A 19 9.38 -0.21 13.94
N LEU A 20 9.22 -1.03 12.90
CA LEU A 20 10.21 -1.19 11.84
C LEU A 20 9.74 -0.37 10.63
N LEU A 21 10.51 0.64 10.25
CA LEU A 21 10.21 1.56 9.16
C LEU A 21 11.14 1.25 7.98
N LEU A 22 10.60 0.60 6.95
CA LEU A 22 11.32 0.23 5.72
C LEU A 22 10.95 1.25 4.64
N VAL A 23 11.96 1.91 4.08
CA VAL A 23 11.74 3.08 3.19
C VAL A 23 12.46 2.88 1.88
N ASN A 24 11.74 2.96 0.76
CA ASN A 24 12.32 2.86 -0.57
C ASN A 24 13.33 4.00 -0.85
N TYR A 25 14.27 3.75 -1.75
CA TYR A 25 15.28 4.72 -2.15
C TYR A 25 14.79 5.67 -3.25
N ASP A 26 13.76 6.47 -2.95
CA ASP A 26 13.25 7.53 -3.83
C ASP A 26 12.94 8.83 -3.07
N ILE A 27 12.77 9.94 -3.80
CA ILE A 27 12.64 11.28 -3.19
C ILE A 27 11.32 11.41 -2.41
N ASP A 28 10.22 10.86 -2.94
CA ASP A 28 8.91 10.89 -2.29
C ASP A 28 8.93 10.06 -1.01
N ALA A 29 9.57 8.89 -1.01
CA ALA A 29 9.77 8.04 0.16
C ALA A 29 10.61 8.73 1.23
N LEU A 30 11.69 9.40 0.85
CA LEU A 30 12.51 10.19 1.76
C LEU A 30 11.69 11.32 2.39
N CYS A 31 10.91 12.07 1.61
CA CYS A 31 10.05 13.14 2.12
C CYS A 31 9.00 12.59 3.08
N THR A 32 8.35 11.49 2.71
CA THR A 32 7.38 10.77 3.55
C THR A 32 8.00 10.34 4.87
N CYS A 33 9.19 9.72 4.81
CA CYS A 33 9.96 9.31 5.98
C CYS A 33 10.25 10.51 6.89
N LYS A 34 10.68 11.66 6.35
CA LYS A 34 10.97 12.85 7.17
C LYS A 34 9.73 13.36 7.90
N ILE A 35 8.56 13.33 7.26
CA ILE A 35 7.29 13.71 7.91
C ILE A 35 6.97 12.71 9.04
N LEU A 36 7.04 11.40 8.78
CA LEU A 36 6.84 10.36 9.80
C LEU A 36 7.81 10.50 10.98
N GLN A 37 9.10 10.73 10.71
CA GLN A 37 10.11 10.92 11.77
C GLN A 37 9.79 12.12 12.67
N CYS A 38 9.28 13.22 12.10
CA CYS A 38 8.85 14.37 12.87
C CYS A 38 7.63 14.04 13.75
N LEU A 39 6.63 13.34 13.20
CA LEU A 39 5.47 12.87 13.96
C LEU A 39 5.87 11.91 15.10
N PHE A 40 6.68 10.90 14.79
CA PHE A 40 7.18 9.93 15.78
C PHE A 40 7.99 10.61 16.88
N ARG A 41 8.76 11.65 16.56
CA ARG A 41 9.46 12.45 17.57
C ARG A 41 8.50 13.20 18.49
N ILE A 42 7.43 13.79 17.95
CA ILE A 42 6.42 14.52 18.73
C ILE A 42 5.76 13.59 19.76
N ASP A 43 5.43 12.36 19.37
CA ASP A 43 4.76 11.40 20.26
C ASP A 43 5.71 10.39 20.93
N SER A 44 7.03 10.61 20.84
CA SER A 44 8.05 9.73 21.42
C SER A 44 7.92 8.24 21.01
N ILE A 45 7.51 8.00 19.77
CA ILE A 45 7.41 6.67 19.18
C ILE A 45 8.81 6.17 18.81
N VAL A 46 9.15 4.96 19.26
CA VAL A 46 10.45 4.33 18.98
C VAL A 46 10.36 3.53 17.69
N TYR A 47 11.28 3.79 16.76
CA TYR A 47 11.31 3.11 15.48
C TYR A 47 12.75 2.78 15.07
N THR A 48 12.89 1.76 14.21
CA THR A 48 14.13 1.42 13.50
C THR A 48 13.92 1.76 12.03
N LEU A 49 14.76 2.63 11.46
CA LEU A 49 14.67 3.05 10.06
C LEU A 49 15.69 2.30 9.22
N ILE A 50 15.24 1.62 8.16
CA ILE A 50 16.10 0.91 7.22
C ILE A 50 15.73 1.32 5.79
N PRO A 51 16.64 1.93 5.02
CA PRO A 51 16.43 2.17 3.60
C PRO A 51 16.55 0.87 2.82
N VAL A 52 15.70 0.68 1.81
CA VAL A 52 15.68 -0.50 0.93
C VAL A 52 15.67 -0.04 -0.53
N GLN A 53 16.36 -0.77 -1.44
CA GLN A 53 16.37 -0.44 -2.88
C GLN A 53 15.56 -1.41 -3.73
N GLY A 54 15.22 -2.58 -3.19
CA GLY A 54 14.47 -3.61 -3.90
C GLY A 54 14.03 -4.74 -3.00
N ILE A 55 13.41 -5.76 -3.61
CA ILE A 55 12.79 -6.87 -2.88
C ILE A 55 13.78 -7.67 -2.03
N THR A 56 14.98 -7.93 -2.55
CA THR A 56 16.01 -8.66 -1.79
C THR A 56 16.46 -7.89 -0.56
N ASP A 57 16.64 -6.57 -0.67
CA ASP A 57 16.97 -5.72 0.47
C ASP A 57 15.83 -5.69 1.48
N LEU A 58 14.58 -5.63 1.02
CA LEU A 58 13.38 -5.66 1.86
C LEU A 58 13.30 -6.96 2.66
N GLN A 59 13.50 -8.10 2.02
CA GLN A 59 13.50 -9.42 2.65
C GLN A 59 14.59 -9.53 3.72
N ASN A 60 15.84 -9.18 3.37
CA ASN A 60 16.97 -9.22 4.30
C ASN A 60 16.74 -8.27 5.49
N ALA A 61 16.30 -7.04 5.21
CA ALA A 61 16.04 -6.04 6.25
C ALA A 61 14.93 -6.50 7.22
N TYR A 62 13.89 -7.15 6.71
CA TYR A 62 12.83 -7.71 7.54
C TYR A 62 13.33 -8.90 8.36
N GLU A 63 14.01 -9.87 7.75
CA GLU A 63 14.54 -11.07 8.42
C GLU A 63 15.46 -10.69 9.60
N GLU A 64 16.36 -9.72 9.40
CA GLU A 64 17.29 -9.27 10.44
C GLU A 64 16.63 -8.52 11.60
N ASN A 65 15.41 -7.98 11.42
CA ASN A 65 14.80 -7.04 12.37
C ASN A 65 13.38 -7.42 12.84
N SER A 66 12.82 -8.53 12.38
CA SER A 66 11.43 -8.95 12.64
C SER A 66 11.20 -9.49 14.07
N GLY A 67 12.20 -10.08 14.71
CA GLY A 67 12.02 -10.90 15.93
C GLY A 67 11.40 -10.22 17.16
N GLU A 68 11.44 -8.89 17.27
CA GLU A 68 10.83 -8.15 18.39
C GLU A 68 9.79 -7.10 17.94
N VAL A 69 9.45 -7.07 16.64
CA VAL A 69 8.62 -6.01 16.06
C VAL A 69 7.32 -6.58 15.53
N LYS A 70 6.20 -6.04 16.03
CA LYS A 70 4.84 -6.41 15.57
C LYS A 70 4.22 -5.41 14.60
N TYR A 71 4.86 -4.25 14.41
CA TYR A 71 4.36 -3.18 13.54
C TYR A 71 5.44 -2.75 12.56
N VAL A 72 5.18 -3.01 11.28
CA VAL A 72 6.07 -2.68 10.17
C VAL A 72 5.39 -1.63 9.31
N ILE A 73 6.13 -0.61 8.89
CA ILE A 73 5.67 0.40 7.96
C ILE A 73 6.54 0.33 6.72
N LEU A 74 5.91 0.12 5.56
CA LEU A 74 6.54 0.14 4.25
C LEU A 74 6.22 1.47 3.57
N VAL A 75 7.24 2.19 3.12
CA VAL A 75 7.11 3.47 2.43
C VAL A 75 7.62 3.36 1.01
N ASN A 76 6.75 3.61 0.03
CA ASN A 76 6.96 3.44 -1.42
C ASN A 76 7.55 2.08 -1.80
N CYS A 77 7.21 1.03 -1.07
CA CYS A 77 7.57 -0.34 -1.38
C CYS A 77 6.52 -1.32 -0.83
N GLY A 78 6.52 -2.54 -1.38
CA GLY A 78 5.68 -3.65 -0.95
C GLY A 78 4.26 -3.64 -1.52
N GLY A 79 3.76 -2.50 -2.03
CA GLY A 79 2.38 -2.41 -2.52
C GLY A 79 2.08 -3.33 -3.69
N THR A 80 3.05 -3.54 -4.59
CA THR A 80 2.89 -4.26 -5.86
C THR A 80 3.32 -5.74 -5.83
N ILE A 81 3.54 -6.30 -4.63
CA ILE A 81 3.94 -7.70 -4.44
C ILE A 81 3.09 -8.31 -3.33
N ASP A 82 2.90 -9.63 -3.32
CA ASP A 82 2.33 -10.31 -2.16
C ASP A 82 3.31 -10.23 -0.98
N ILE A 83 3.00 -9.38 0.01
CA ILE A 83 3.87 -9.14 1.17
C ILE A 83 3.94 -10.38 2.05
N VAL A 84 2.84 -11.12 2.20
CA VAL A 84 2.78 -12.28 3.08
C VAL A 84 3.58 -13.43 2.47
N GLU A 85 3.46 -13.66 1.16
CA GLU A 85 4.28 -14.63 0.45
C GLU A 85 5.77 -14.23 0.49
N ALA A 86 6.09 -12.96 0.24
CA ALA A 86 7.47 -12.50 0.13
C ALA A 86 8.23 -12.46 1.46
N LEU A 87 7.56 -12.14 2.58
CA LEU A 87 8.21 -11.91 3.88
C LEU A 87 7.92 -13.00 4.92
N GLN A 88 6.93 -13.87 4.69
CA GLN A 88 6.53 -14.96 5.59
C GLN A 88 6.44 -14.53 7.08
N PRO A 89 5.67 -13.48 7.40
CA PRO A 89 5.60 -12.92 8.75
C PRO A 89 4.84 -13.84 9.74
N GLU A 90 5.11 -13.67 11.05
CA GLU A 90 4.24 -14.23 12.10
C GLU A 90 2.83 -13.63 12.04
N GLU A 91 1.80 -14.42 12.38
CA GLU A 91 0.37 -14.06 12.21
C GLU A 91 -0.05 -12.75 12.91
N ASP A 92 0.65 -12.36 13.98
CA ASP A 92 0.36 -11.16 14.77
C ASP A 92 1.14 -9.91 14.34
N VAL A 93 1.95 -10.01 13.27
CA VAL A 93 2.64 -8.86 12.67
C VAL A 93 1.69 -8.10 11.75
N VAL A 94 1.67 -6.77 11.90
CA VAL A 94 0.86 -5.87 11.09
C VAL A 94 1.76 -5.00 10.21
N PHE A 95 1.46 -5.00 8.91
CA PHE A 95 2.11 -4.15 7.91
C PHE A 95 1.21 -2.98 7.55
N PHE A 96 1.76 -1.77 7.65
CA PHE A 96 1.17 -0.55 7.10
C PHE A 96 1.89 -0.17 5.83
N VAL A 97 1.19 -0.13 4.71
CA VAL A 97 1.79 0.11 3.39
C VAL A 97 1.37 1.48 2.89
N VAL A 98 2.34 2.38 2.78
CA VAL A 98 2.19 3.72 2.18
C VAL A 98 2.95 3.68 0.87
N ASP A 99 2.29 3.25 -0.20
CA ASP A 99 2.95 3.02 -1.48
C ASP A 99 2.18 3.67 -2.64
N SER A 100 2.90 4.46 -3.43
CA SER A 100 2.36 5.10 -4.62
C SER A 100 2.48 4.21 -5.87
N HIS A 101 3.24 3.11 -5.85
CA HIS A 101 3.33 2.20 -6.99
C HIS A 101 2.00 1.43 -7.19
N LYS A 102 1.60 1.28 -8.45
CA LYS A 102 0.34 0.64 -8.86
C LYS A 102 0.54 -0.28 -10.07
N PRO A 103 -0.29 -1.33 -10.24
CA PRO A 103 -1.42 -1.72 -9.40
C PRO A 103 -0.99 -2.34 -8.06
N THR A 104 -1.85 -2.21 -7.06
CA THR A 104 -1.62 -2.85 -5.76
C THR A 104 -1.81 -4.37 -5.89
N ASP A 105 -1.00 -5.18 -5.22
CA ASP A 105 -1.18 -6.63 -5.27
C ASP A 105 -2.53 -7.04 -4.65
N VAL A 106 -3.26 -7.94 -5.33
CA VAL A 106 -4.61 -8.36 -4.93
C VAL A 106 -4.61 -9.09 -3.59
N CYS A 107 -3.57 -9.87 -3.27
CA CYS A 107 -3.46 -10.53 -1.98
C CYS A 107 -3.36 -9.50 -0.85
N ASN A 108 -2.61 -8.41 -1.05
CA ASN A 108 -2.54 -7.31 -0.09
C ASN A 108 -3.89 -6.59 0.10
N ILE A 109 -4.65 -6.39 -0.98
CA ILE A 109 -5.97 -5.75 -0.94
C ILE A 109 -6.93 -6.59 -0.11
N TYR A 110 -7.05 -7.88 -0.43
CA TYR A 110 -8.01 -8.79 0.19
C TYR A 110 -7.56 -9.34 1.54
N ASN A 111 -6.30 -9.14 1.94
CA ASN A 111 -5.84 -9.48 3.27
C ASN A 111 -6.47 -8.54 4.33
N ASN A 112 -7.36 -9.08 5.14
CA ASN A 112 -8.04 -8.35 6.22
C ASN A 112 -7.31 -8.44 7.57
N GLY A 113 -6.31 -9.31 7.69
CA GLY A 113 -5.53 -9.54 8.90
C GLY A 113 -4.36 -8.57 9.03
N GLN A 114 -3.23 -8.96 8.41
CA GLN A 114 -1.91 -8.38 8.62
C GLN A 114 -1.67 -7.13 7.78
N ILE A 115 -2.28 -7.00 6.59
CA ILE A 115 -1.94 -5.91 5.64
C ILE A 115 -2.96 -4.77 5.70
N LYS A 116 -2.46 -3.56 5.97
CA LYS A 116 -3.24 -2.31 6.04
C LYS A 116 -2.69 -1.30 5.03
N LEU A 117 -3.45 -1.03 3.97
CA LEU A 117 -3.07 -0.13 2.88
C LEU A 117 -3.48 1.31 3.20
N LEU A 118 -2.52 2.23 3.15
CA LEU A 118 -2.73 3.67 3.31
C LEU A 118 -2.85 4.30 1.92
N ALA A 119 -4.00 4.11 1.29
CA ALA A 119 -4.37 4.73 0.02
C ALA A 119 -5.87 5.02 0.03
N SER A 120 -6.33 5.90 -0.86
CA SER A 120 -7.76 6.16 -1.01
C SER A 120 -8.41 4.98 -1.73
N SER A 121 -9.54 4.49 -1.22
CA SER A 121 -10.36 3.51 -1.94
C SER A 121 -10.95 4.05 -3.24
N ASP A 122 -10.91 5.38 -3.42
CA ASP A 122 -11.52 6.08 -4.56
C ASP A 122 -10.65 6.05 -5.83
N ASP A 123 -9.45 5.46 -5.79
CA ASP A 123 -8.49 5.49 -6.90
C ASP A 123 -8.86 4.59 -8.11
N ASP A 124 -10.06 3.98 -8.12
CA ASP A 124 -10.62 3.12 -9.18
C ASP A 124 -9.55 2.28 -9.91
N GLU A 125 -8.82 1.46 -9.13
CA GLU A 125 -7.72 0.63 -9.66
C GLU A 125 -8.24 -0.51 -10.57
N GLY A 126 -9.55 -0.70 -10.70
CA GLY A 126 -10.13 -1.81 -11.47
C GLY A 126 -9.82 -3.18 -10.87
N VAL A 127 -9.78 -3.27 -9.54
CA VAL A 127 -9.46 -4.50 -8.80
C VAL A 127 -10.51 -5.58 -9.11
N PRO A 128 -10.11 -6.77 -9.60
CA PRO A 128 -11.03 -7.87 -9.87
C PRO A 128 -11.70 -8.39 -8.59
N ASP A 129 -13.00 -8.72 -8.64
CA ASP A 129 -13.76 -9.22 -7.49
C ASP A 129 -13.15 -10.50 -6.89
N PHE A 130 -13.22 -10.64 -5.56
CA PHE A 130 -12.60 -11.73 -4.81
C PHE A 130 -13.02 -13.11 -5.35
N GLU A 131 -14.31 -13.32 -5.57
CA GLU A 131 -14.87 -14.60 -6.04
C GLU A 131 -14.43 -14.96 -7.48
N GLU A 132 -13.93 -13.99 -8.26
CA GLU A 132 -13.47 -14.23 -9.62
C GLU A 132 -12.00 -14.69 -9.67
N ILE A 133 -11.21 -14.39 -8.63
CA ILE A 133 -9.76 -14.65 -8.60
C ILE A 133 -9.32 -15.59 -7.47
N PHE A 134 -10.12 -15.76 -6.43
CA PHE A 134 -9.90 -16.71 -5.34
C PHE A 134 -10.99 -17.78 -5.32
N LYS A 135 -10.58 -19.03 -5.09
CA LYS A 135 -11.47 -20.19 -4.94
C LYS A 135 -11.26 -20.81 -3.57
N GLU A 136 -12.32 -21.38 -2.99
CA GLU A 136 -12.22 -22.09 -1.71
C GLU A 136 -11.47 -23.42 -1.90
N GLU A 137 -10.50 -23.71 -1.02
CA GLU A 137 -9.64 -24.92 -1.06
C GLU A 137 -10.44 -26.24 -1.10
N SER A 138 -11.70 -26.25 -0.65
CA SER A 138 -12.58 -27.41 -0.75
C SER A 138 -12.86 -27.87 -2.19
N ASP A 139 -12.62 -27.02 -3.19
CA ASP A 139 -12.73 -27.37 -4.61
C ASP A 139 -11.45 -28.04 -5.16
N GLU A 140 -10.34 -28.06 -4.41
CA GLU A 140 -9.04 -28.59 -4.84
C GLU A 140 -8.80 -30.06 -4.44
N GLU A 141 -9.42 -30.54 -3.35
CA GLU A 141 -9.24 -31.91 -2.82
C GLU A 141 -9.86 -33.03 -3.69
N ASP A 142 -10.63 -32.69 -4.72
CA ASP A 142 -11.33 -33.66 -5.58
C ASP A 142 -10.40 -34.46 -6.55
N GLU A 143 -9.08 -34.17 -6.60
CA GLU A 143 -8.15 -34.84 -7.52
C GLU A 143 -7.46 -36.10 -6.95
N GLU A 144 -7.25 -36.22 -5.64
CA GLU A 144 -6.49 -37.38 -5.10
C GLU A 144 -7.35 -38.65 -4.88
N GLY A 145 -8.68 -38.55 -4.98
CA GLY A 145 -9.59 -39.64 -4.61
C GLY A 145 -9.98 -40.63 -5.73
N SER A 146 -9.55 -40.43 -6.98
CA SER A 146 -10.14 -41.17 -8.12
C SER A 146 -9.34 -42.37 -8.66
N ASP A 147 -8.22 -42.74 -8.03
CA ASP A 147 -7.41 -43.93 -8.43
C ASP A 147 -7.27 -45.02 -7.34
N ALA A 148 -8.04 -44.96 -6.25
CA ALA A 148 -7.97 -45.94 -5.17
C ALA A 148 -9.12 -46.96 -5.23
N GLY A 149 -8.83 -48.17 -5.73
CA GLY A 149 -9.47 -49.40 -5.23
C GLY A 149 -10.51 -50.05 -6.14
N SER A 150 -10.05 -50.74 -7.19
CA SER A 150 -10.81 -51.84 -7.81
C SER A 150 -10.89 -53.04 -6.84
N GLY A 151 -11.83 -53.01 -5.91
CA GLY A 151 -12.24 -54.16 -5.08
C GLY A 151 -13.58 -54.70 -5.56
N ASN A 152 -13.56 -55.87 -6.20
CA ASN A 152 -14.75 -56.66 -6.53
C ASN A 152 -15.56 -56.98 -5.28
N GLU A 153 -16.89 -56.98 -5.39
CA GLU A 153 -17.75 -58.08 -4.91
C GLU A 153 -19.19 -57.91 -5.46
N ASP A 154 -19.50 -58.76 -6.43
CA ASP A 154 -20.79 -59.29 -6.93
C ASP A 154 -22.13 -58.68 -6.47
N ASP A 155 -22.76 -57.82 -7.29
CA ASP A 155 -24.24 -57.61 -7.40
C ASP A 155 -24.60 -56.83 -8.71
N PRO A 156 -25.87 -56.74 -9.21
CA PRO A 156 -26.23 -56.95 -10.61
C PRO A 156 -25.91 -55.76 -11.55
N GLU A 157 -25.44 -56.11 -12.75
CA GLU A 157 -24.60 -55.31 -13.66
C GLU A 157 -25.25 -54.09 -14.36
N GLU A 158 -26.57 -53.86 -14.29
CA GLU A 158 -27.22 -52.80 -15.10
C GLU A 158 -27.26 -51.42 -14.42
N SER A 159 -27.19 -51.33 -13.09
CA SER A 159 -27.28 -50.05 -12.36
C SER A 159 -25.94 -49.32 -12.23
N HIS A 160 -24.84 -50.09 -12.11
CA HIS A 160 -23.52 -49.54 -11.79
C HIS A 160 -22.85 -48.85 -12.99
N GLN A 161 -23.03 -49.31 -14.23
CA GLN A 161 -22.44 -48.64 -15.40
C GLN A 161 -23.03 -47.25 -15.66
N ALA A 162 -24.34 -47.07 -15.46
CA ALA A 162 -25.00 -45.77 -15.59
C ALA A 162 -24.51 -44.79 -14.51
N LYS A 163 -24.31 -45.27 -13.28
CA LYS A 163 -23.80 -44.45 -12.17
C LYS A 163 -22.32 -44.08 -12.36
N ARG A 164 -21.49 -45.01 -12.85
CA ARG A 164 -20.06 -44.77 -13.16
C ARG A 164 -19.87 -43.83 -14.36
N ARG A 165 -20.75 -43.90 -15.37
CA ARG A 165 -20.79 -42.93 -16.49
C ARG A 165 -21.22 -41.52 -16.03
N ARG A 166 -22.22 -41.42 -15.16
CA ARG A 166 -22.68 -40.13 -14.58
C ARG A 166 -21.63 -39.46 -13.70
N LEU A 167 -20.94 -40.23 -12.85
CA LEU A 167 -19.82 -39.74 -12.05
C LEU A 167 -18.66 -39.24 -12.92
N GLY A 168 -18.38 -39.92 -14.04
CA GLY A 168 -17.40 -39.44 -15.02
C GLY A 168 -17.84 -38.15 -15.74
N GLU A 169 -19.13 -38.02 -16.06
CA GLU A 169 -19.70 -36.82 -16.70
C GLU A 169 -19.67 -35.60 -15.76
N GLU A 170 -20.04 -35.76 -14.49
CA GLU A 170 -19.94 -34.73 -13.46
C GLU A 170 -18.49 -34.29 -13.21
N ALA A 171 -17.55 -35.23 -13.14
CA ALA A 171 -16.13 -34.92 -13.02
C ALA A 171 -15.57 -34.19 -14.24
N ILE A 172 -16.04 -34.53 -15.46
CA ILE A 172 -15.65 -33.84 -16.69
C ILE A 172 -16.22 -32.41 -16.72
N LEU A 173 -17.47 -32.21 -16.29
CA LEU A 173 -18.11 -30.90 -16.18
C LEU A 173 -17.36 -30.00 -15.19
N LYS A 174 -17.07 -30.49 -13.98
CA LYS A 174 -16.27 -29.78 -12.98
C LYS A 174 -14.89 -29.38 -13.51
N ARG A 175 -14.19 -30.30 -14.19
CA ARG A 175 -12.89 -30.00 -14.83
C ARG A 175 -13.01 -28.92 -15.91
N ARG A 176 -14.09 -28.93 -16.69
CA ARG A 176 -14.35 -27.90 -17.70
C ARG A 176 -14.64 -26.54 -17.07
N GLU A 177 -15.45 -26.51 -16.02
CA GLU A 177 -15.74 -25.28 -15.26
C GLU A 177 -14.49 -24.71 -14.61
N ARG A 178 -13.61 -25.57 -14.05
CA ARG A 178 -12.31 -25.16 -13.51
C ARG A 178 -11.44 -24.51 -14.59
N ARG A 179 -11.28 -25.14 -15.75
CA ARG A 179 -10.51 -24.56 -16.87
C ARG A 179 -11.06 -23.21 -17.33
N LEU A 180 -12.38 -23.10 -17.46
CA LEU A 180 -13.01 -21.82 -17.84
C LEU A 180 -12.82 -20.75 -16.77
N TRP A 181 -12.83 -21.12 -15.49
CA TRP A 181 -12.54 -20.22 -14.38
C TRP A 181 -11.07 -19.78 -14.39
N GLU A 182 -10.12 -20.70 -14.56
CA GLU A 182 -8.69 -20.41 -14.70
C GLU A 182 -8.43 -19.47 -15.88
N GLU A 183 -9.00 -19.77 -17.06
CA GLU A 183 -8.89 -18.90 -18.24
C GLU A 183 -9.50 -17.50 -18.01
N LYS A 184 -10.59 -17.41 -17.24
CA LYS A 184 -11.20 -16.12 -16.87
C LYS A 184 -10.32 -15.36 -15.88
N ARG A 185 -9.83 -16.03 -14.83
CA ARG A 185 -8.93 -15.48 -13.82
C ARG A 185 -7.65 -14.96 -14.48
N ASP A 186 -7.03 -15.74 -15.34
CA ASP A 186 -5.80 -15.35 -16.05
C ASP A 186 -6.02 -14.08 -16.88
N ARG A 187 -7.18 -13.97 -17.54
CA ARG A 187 -7.55 -12.76 -18.29
C ARG A 187 -7.73 -11.56 -17.36
N LEU A 188 -8.48 -11.71 -16.27
CA LEU A 188 -8.70 -10.62 -15.31
C LEU A 188 -7.40 -10.14 -14.67
N MET A 189 -6.56 -11.09 -14.23
CA MET A 189 -5.26 -10.79 -13.64
C MET A 189 -4.32 -10.16 -14.67
N PHE A 190 -4.34 -10.62 -15.92
CA PHE A 190 -3.59 -9.99 -17.01
C PHE A 190 -4.05 -8.54 -17.23
N ASP A 191 -5.35 -8.31 -17.37
CA ASP A 191 -5.91 -6.96 -17.61
C ASP A 191 -5.58 -6.02 -16.43
N TYR A 192 -5.69 -6.50 -15.19
CA TYR A 192 -5.36 -5.74 -13.98
C TYR A 192 -3.87 -5.39 -13.88
N THR A 193 -2.99 -6.35 -14.20
CA THR A 193 -1.53 -6.19 -14.05
C THR A 193 -0.81 -5.72 -15.31
N GLN A 194 -1.55 -5.46 -16.39
CA GLN A 194 -0.98 -5.13 -17.70
C GLN A 194 -0.13 -3.86 -17.69
N PHE A 195 -0.51 -2.87 -16.88
CA PHE A 195 0.12 -1.55 -16.86
C PHE A 195 0.53 -1.15 -15.45
N SER A 196 1.80 -0.78 -15.28
CA SER A 196 2.29 -0.15 -14.05
C SER A 196 2.19 1.37 -14.14
N TYR A 197 1.77 2.00 -13.05
CA TYR A 197 1.65 3.46 -12.94
C TYR A 197 1.91 3.90 -11.49
N TYR A 198 1.78 5.20 -11.24
CA TYR A 198 1.89 5.75 -9.89
C TYR A 198 0.61 6.46 -9.49
N GLY A 199 0.21 6.24 -8.25
CA GLY A 199 -0.85 6.97 -7.57
C GLY A 199 -0.34 8.25 -6.91
N ARG A 200 -1.14 8.72 -5.95
CA ARG A 200 -0.88 9.93 -5.17
C ARG A 200 0.46 9.86 -4.41
N SER A 201 1.18 10.98 -4.32
CA SER A 201 2.40 11.11 -3.50
C SER A 201 2.16 10.69 -2.05
N SER A 202 3.03 9.80 -1.57
CA SER A 202 3.03 9.32 -0.19
C SER A 202 3.33 10.44 0.78
N ALA A 203 4.18 11.40 0.40
CA ALA A 203 4.53 12.53 1.24
C ALA A 203 3.33 13.46 1.47
N VAL A 204 2.53 13.71 0.42
CA VAL A 204 1.28 14.49 0.52
C VAL A 204 0.28 13.78 1.43
N LEU A 205 0.09 12.47 1.27
CA LEU A 205 -0.83 11.69 2.10
C LEU A 205 -0.47 11.76 3.60
N ILE A 206 0.80 11.56 3.93
CA ILE A 206 1.26 11.61 5.33
C ILE A 206 1.27 13.04 5.88
N PHE A 207 1.50 14.06 5.04
CA PHE A 207 1.33 15.46 5.45
C PHE A 207 -0.13 15.77 5.82
N GLU A 208 -1.11 15.28 5.06
CA GLU A 208 -2.52 15.45 5.41
C GLU A 208 -2.89 14.73 6.72
N LEU A 209 -2.28 13.57 6.98
CA LEU A 209 -2.38 12.92 8.29
C LEU A 209 -1.82 13.83 9.40
N ALA A 210 -0.63 14.40 9.22
CA ALA A 210 -0.05 15.34 10.18
C ALA A 210 -0.98 16.52 10.45
N TRP A 211 -1.63 17.05 9.40
CA TRP A 211 -2.64 18.10 9.51
C TRP A 211 -3.88 17.63 10.31
N LYS A 212 -4.44 16.46 10.00
CA LYS A 212 -5.57 15.88 10.75
C LYS A 212 -5.24 15.62 12.22
N LEU A 213 -3.96 15.45 12.56
CA LEU A 213 -3.46 15.33 13.92
C LEU A 213 -3.16 16.69 14.58
N SER A 214 -3.27 17.80 13.85
CA SER A 214 -2.86 19.15 14.29
C SER A 214 -1.38 19.22 14.72
N LYS A 215 -0.53 18.49 13.99
CA LYS A 215 0.93 18.37 14.23
C LYS A 215 1.75 18.76 13.01
N ASP A 216 1.11 19.34 12.00
CA ASP A 216 1.75 19.81 10.80
C ASP A 216 2.58 21.09 11.03
N ASN A 217 3.59 21.29 10.20
CA ASN A 217 4.43 22.48 10.23
C ASN A 217 4.97 22.80 8.82
N VAL A 218 5.63 23.95 8.70
CA VAL A 218 6.15 24.47 7.43
C VAL A 218 7.17 23.51 6.79
N ASP A 219 8.01 22.85 7.58
CA ASP A 219 9.01 21.90 7.07
C ASP A 219 8.35 20.64 6.50
N MET A 220 7.34 20.09 7.18
CA MET A 220 6.57 18.95 6.67
C MET A 220 5.83 19.29 5.37
N LEU A 221 5.27 20.50 5.29
CA LEU A 221 4.65 20.99 4.06
C LEU A 221 5.67 21.07 2.92
N TRP A 222 6.88 21.55 3.20
CA TRP A 222 7.95 21.58 2.20
C TRP A 222 8.34 20.17 1.73
N TYR A 223 8.44 19.19 2.63
CA TYR A 223 8.68 17.80 2.25
C TYR A 223 7.57 17.26 1.34
N ALA A 224 6.30 17.54 1.63
CA ALA A 224 5.19 17.15 0.76
C ALA A 224 5.29 17.78 -0.63
N ILE A 225 5.64 19.08 -0.72
CA ILE A 225 5.87 19.78 -1.98
C ILE A 225 7.00 19.12 -2.78
N VAL A 226 8.12 18.78 -2.13
CA VAL A 226 9.26 18.14 -2.80
C VAL A 226 8.90 16.76 -3.32
N GLY A 227 8.23 15.92 -2.51
CA GLY A 227 7.81 14.57 -2.92
C GLY A 227 6.86 14.59 -4.12
N MET A 228 5.87 15.48 -4.09
CA MET A 228 4.96 15.68 -5.20
C MET A 228 5.62 16.26 -6.46
N THR A 229 6.59 17.17 -6.28
CA THR A 229 7.33 17.75 -7.41
C THR A 229 8.21 16.71 -8.11
N GLU A 230 8.76 15.75 -7.37
CA GLU A 230 9.47 14.62 -7.99
C GLU A 230 8.57 13.81 -8.92
N GLN A 231 7.34 13.51 -8.50
CA GLN A 231 6.42 12.72 -9.31
C GLN A 231 6.12 13.37 -10.66
N ILE A 232 5.93 14.69 -10.71
CA ILE A 232 5.68 15.37 -11.99
C ILE A 232 6.94 15.48 -12.84
N LEU A 233 8.11 15.70 -12.23
CA LEU A 233 9.39 15.82 -12.96
C LEU A 233 9.82 14.50 -13.60
N LEU A 234 9.53 13.38 -12.93
CA LEU A 234 9.81 12.04 -13.45
C LEU A 234 8.66 11.46 -14.27
N CYS A 235 7.65 12.26 -14.61
CA CYS A 235 6.48 11.84 -15.38
C CYS A 235 5.75 10.61 -14.78
N LYS A 236 5.76 10.48 -13.44
CA LYS A 236 5.06 9.41 -12.73
C LYS A 236 3.55 9.61 -12.70
N VAL A 237 3.11 10.87 -12.65
CA VAL A 237 1.70 11.26 -12.57
C VAL A 237 1.31 12.23 -13.67
N GLU A 238 0.03 12.26 -14.01
CA GLU A 238 -0.51 13.20 -14.99
C GLU A 238 -0.49 14.64 -14.48
N ASN A 239 -0.41 15.60 -15.41
CA ASN A 239 -0.43 17.03 -15.07
C ASN A 239 -1.72 17.43 -14.33
N ARG A 240 -2.87 16.81 -14.66
CA ARG A 240 -4.15 17.10 -14.00
C ARG A 240 -4.09 16.82 -12.50
N GLN A 241 -3.55 15.67 -12.11
CA GLN A 241 -3.40 15.28 -10.71
C GLN A 241 -2.46 16.25 -9.98
N TYR A 242 -1.33 16.60 -10.62
CA TYR A 242 -0.39 17.58 -10.10
C TYR A 242 -1.04 18.96 -9.86
N VAL A 243 -1.86 19.44 -10.78
CA VAL A 243 -2.52 20.76 -10.64
C VAL A 243 -3.52 20.77 -9.47
N LEU A 244 -4.30 19.69 -9.31
CA LEU A 244 -5.27 19.58 -8.21
C LEU A 244 -4.58 19.59 -6.85
N GLU A 245 -3.56 18.75 -6.70
CA GLU A 245 -2.79 18.66 -5.45
C GLU A 245 -2.01 19.95 -5.16
N THR A 246 -1.55 20.66 -6.20
CA THR A 246 -0.88 21.96 -6.03
C THR A 246 -1.85 22.98 -5.44
N GLY A 247 -3.11 22.99 -5.91
CA GLY A 247 -4.17 23.82 -5.35
C GLY A 247 -4.45 23.50 -3.87
N ASN A 248 -4.46 22.22 -3.50
CA ASN A 248 -4.63 21.80 -2.10
C ASN A 248 -3.46 22.29 -1.23
N LEU A 249 -2.21 22.06 -1.66
CA LEU A 249 -1.01 22.49 -0.95
C LEU A 249 -0.92 24.02 -0.82
N GLN A 250 -1.36 24.79 -1.81
CA GLN A 250 -1.48 26.25 -1.71
C GLN A 250 -2.39 26.68 -0.55
N GLY A 251 -3.51 25.98 -0.33
CA GLY A 251 -4.38 26.20 0.83
C GLY A 251 -3.64 26.02 2.16
N HIS A 252 -2.79 25.00 2.24
CA HIS A 252 -1.95 24.76 3.42
C HIS A 252 -0.84 25.81 3.59
N VAL A 253 -0.23 26.28 2.50
CA VAL A 253 0.75 27.39 2.51
C VAL A 253 0.12 28.64 3.10
N ALA A 254 -1.07 29.03 2.63
CA ALA A 254 -1.76 30.21 3.14
C ALA A 254 -2.06 30.08 4.64
N ARG A 255 -2.62 28.95 5.06
CA ARG A 255 -2.97 28.68 6.47
C ARG A 255 -1.76 28.70 7.40
N LEU A 256 -0.67 28.00 7.05
CA LEU A 256 0.55 27.98 7.87
C LEU A 256 1.30 29.31 7.84
N GLY A 257 1.14 30.10 6.76
CA GLY A 257 1.65 31.46 6.68
C GLY A 257 1.00 32.40 7.70
N TYR A 258 -0.32 32.34 7.88
CA TYR A 258 -1.04 33.15 8.87
C TYR A 258 -0.71 32.79 10.32
N GLN A 259 -0.54 31.49 10.63
CA GLN A 259 -0.17 31.07 12.00
C GLN A 259 1.17 31.67 12.46
N GLY A 260 2.08 31.97 11.54
CA GLY A 260 3.34 32.66 11.85
C GLY A 260 3.18 34.16 12.15
N GLU A 261 2.08 34.79 11.76
CA GLU A 261 1.79 36.22 11.99
C GLU A 261 1.02 36.45 13.32
N ASP A 262 0.13 35.53 13.73
CA ASP A 262 -0.67 35.67 14.98
C ASP A 262 0.10 35.36 16.29
N ASP A 263 1.24 34.67 16.21
CA ASP A 263 2.15 34.40 17.35
C ASP A 263 2.86 35.65 17.90
N GLU A 264 2.47 36.85 17.43
CA GLU A 264 2.94 38.15 17.90
C GLU A 264 2.42 38.56 19.30
N HIS A 265 1.53 37.78 19.92
CA HIS A 265 1.08 38.03 21.29
C HIS A 265 1.98 37.39 22.35
N GLU A 266 2.44 38.21 23.30
CA GLU A 266 3.41 37.93 24.37
C GLU A 266 3.11 36.62 25.11
N GLY A 267 3.78 35.52 24.73
CA GLY A 267 3.71 34.25 25.44
C GLY A 267 3.97 32.99 24.60
N SER A 268 3.96 33.07 23.27
CA SER A 268 4.23 31.91 22.42
C SER A 268 5.69 31.46 22.48
N THR A 269 5.92 30.18 22.79
CA THR A 269 7.25 29.54 22.85
C THR A 269 7.68 29.00 21.47
N GLN A 270 6.87 29.20 20.42
CA GLN A 270 7.20 28.82 19.06
C GLN A 270 8.22 29.81 18.47
N ARG A 271 9.42 29.30 18.16
CA ARG A 271 10.50 30.09 17.56
C ARG A 271 10.04 30.62 16.19
N LYS A 272 10.12 31.93 15.99
CA LYS A 272 10.05 32.59 14.68
C LYS A 272 11.03 31.92 13.71
N THR A 273 10.55 31.05 12.84
CA THR A 273 11.31 30.63 11.66
C THR A 273 11.17 31.73 10.61
N ALA A 274 12.28 32.34 10.19
CA ALA A 274 12.32 33.34 9.11
C ALA A 274 11.99 32.75 7.72
N LEU A 275 11.65 31.47 7.65
CA LEU A 275 11.34 30.73 6.43
C LEU A 275 9.85 30.85 6.13
N ARG A 276 9.53 31.51 5.03
CA ARG A 276 8.18 31.62 4.48
C ARG A 276 8.14 30.88 3.14
N ILE A 277 7.16 29.99 2.96
CA ILE A 277 6.86 29.39 1.67
C ILE A 277 5.92 30.35 0.93
N THR A 278 6.24 30.66 -0.31
CA THR A 278 5.40 31.44 -1.23
C THR A 278 5.20 30.66 -2.51
N PHE A 279 4.01 30.73 -3.08
CA PHE A 279 3.72 30.12 -4.37
C PHE A 279 3.95 31.14 -5.49
N ASP A 280 4.75 30.77 -6.49
CA ASP A 280 4.94 31.54 -7.71
C ASP A 280 4.87 30.61 -8.93
N LYS A 281 4.51 31.18 -10.10
CA LYS A 281 4.49 30.48 -11.38
C LYS A 281 5.84 30.67 -12.05
N GLU A 282 6.67 29.65 -12.00
CA GLU A 282 7.99 29.67 -12.61
C GLU A 282 8.15 28.69 -13.78
N TYR A 283 9.23 28.85 -14.52
CA TYR A 283 9.60 27.98 -15.63
C TYR A 283 10.41 26.76 -15.14
N TYR A 284 10.25 25.61 -15.79
CA TYR A 284 11.09 24.42 -15.57
C TYR A 284 12.47 24.58 -16.22
N LEU A 285 13.21 25.62 -15.83
CA LEU A 285 14.59 25.84 -16.23
C LEU A 285 15.51 25.31 -15.13
N ILE A 286 16.20 24.20 -15.44
CA ILE A 286 17.06 23.49 -14.49
C ILE A 286 18.12 24.45 -13.93
N ILE A 287 18.10 24.63 -12.61
CA ILE A 287 19.13 25.36 -11.84
C ILE A 287 19.21 26.87 -12.20
N PHE A 288 18.13 27.47 -12.74
CA PHE A 288 18.10 28.89 -13.16
C PHE A 288 18.58 29.90 -12.10
N PHE A 289 18.33 29.66 -10.81
CA PHE A 289 18.73 30.57 -9.75
C PHE A 289 20.18 30.42 -9.26
N TYR A 290 20.89 29.38 -9.69
CA TYR A 290 22.26 29.08 -9.23
C TYR A 290 23.31 29.12 -10.34
N ILE A 291 22.90 29.37 -11.59
CA ILE A 291 23.76 29.56 -12.76
C ILE A 291 23.49 30.96 -13.32
#